data_AF-A0A0C2D503-F1
#
_entry.id   AF-A0A0C2D503-F1
#
_cell.length_a   1.000
_cell.length_b   1.000
_cell.length_c   1.000
_cell.angle_alpha   90.00
_cell.angle_beta   90.00
_cell.angle_gamma   90.00
#
_symmetry.space_group_name_H-M   'P 1'
#
loop_
_entity.id
_entity.type
_entity.pdbx_description
1 polymer ?
#
loop_
_entity_poly.entity_id
_entity_poly.type
_entity_poly.pdbx_seq_one_letter_code
_entity_poly.pdbx_strand_id
1 'polypeptide(L)'
;MEGHYRVAQQSLECYLKGVNYTVMMVDLDKDPRVQEKCPKNKQLFFKKHCAAAAYLPDADWMLVLDADTGVVNPNHCVEEWIDDRVDVKNSEFGANFLKSWGEWEFIQPINWNGGDNGVLQLHILKYVLPGASQEAENCNEIWHNAKDYDTYMAYVSCVKQALGATRLWPGKVRIYRRAHGWVRDGFITSDKWCDADFMLHGWKLQTVGEDDWESPFKQNLDPTKCGTGLSGWDWIPEKHVNASVIREELAAFERSAGETHPKPARDLMYLTMPDVGICYPNCDKDT
;
A
#
# COMPACT_ATOMS: atom_id res chain seq x y z
N MET A 1 0.23 -10.04 -21.53
CA MET A 1 -0.58 -9.74 -20.34
C MET A 1 -1.95 -10.36 -20.57
N GLU A 2 -2.25 -11.49 -19.95
CA GLU A 2 -3.56 -12.14 -20.09
C GLU A 2 -4.12 -12.42 -18.69
N GLY A 3 -5.36 -11.96 -18.46
CA GLY A 3 -6.17 -12.33 -17.31
C GLY A 3 -7.01 -11.18 -16.77
N HIS A 4 -6.37 -10.16 -16.18
CA HIS A 4 -7.04 -9.11 -15.43
C HIS A 4 -6.28 -7.77 -15.53
N TYR A 5 -6.95 -6.65 -15.23
CA TYR A 5 -6.35 -5.31 -15.08
C TYR A 5 -5.77 -4.64 -16.34
N ARG A 6 -6.28 -4.96 -17.53
CA ARG A 6 -5.72 -4.46 -18.80
C ARG A 6 -5.66 -2.94 -18.87
N VAL A 7 -6.68 -2.21 -18.38
CA VAL A 7 -6.67 -0.73 -18.43
C VAL A 7 -5.52 -0.15 -17.59
N ALA A 8 -5.34 -0.65 -16.36
CA ALA A 8 -4.21 -0.27 -15.49
C ALA A 8 -2.87 -0.58 -16.15
N GLN A 9 -2.70 -1.81 -16.65
CA GLN A 9 -1.45 -2.25 -17.27
C GLN A 9 -1.10 -1.45 -18.53
N GLN A 10 -2.09 -1.16 -19.40
CA GLN A 10 -1.87 -0.35 -20.60
C GLN A 10 -1.46 1.09 -20.25
N SER A 11 -1.99 1.66 -19.16
CA SER A 11 -1.56 2.99 -18.70
C SER A 11 -0.13 3.00 -18.18
N LEU A 12 0.30 1.94 -17.48
CA LEU A 12 1.68 1.77 -17.04
C LEU A 12 2.62 1.56 -18.24
N GLU A 13 2.25 0.70 -19.20
CA GLU A 13 3.00 0.51 -20.44
C GLU A 13 3.15 1.82 -21.22
N CYS A 14 2.08 2.63 -21.27
CA CYS A 14 2.08 3.94 -21.92
C CYS A 14 3.07 4.90 -21.24
N TYR A 15 3.04 4.98 -19.91
CA TYR A 15 3.98 5.78 -19.12
C TYR A 15 5.44 5.36 -19.35
N LEU A 16 5.72 4.07 -19.36
CA LEU A 16 7.06 3.51 -19.60
C LEU A 16 7.63 3.82 -21.00
N LYS A 17 6.82 4.29 -21.97
CA LYS A 17 7.33 4.81 -23.25
C LYS A 17 7.95 6.20 -23.14
N GLY A 18 7.62 6.95 -22.10
CA GLY A 18 8.08 8.33 -21.89
C GLY A 18 9.25 8.46 -20.91
N VAL A 19 9.59 7.40 -20.18
CA VAL A 19 10.60 7.40 -19.11
C VAL A 19 11.59 6.25 -19.27
N ASN A 20 12.72 6.32 -18.55
CA ASN A 20 13.77 5.31 -18.59
C ASN A 20 13.76 4.42 -17.33
N TYR A 21 12.60 3.86 -16.99
CA TYR A 21 12.47 2.90 -15.89
C TYR A 21 12.48 1.47 -16.42
N THR A 22 13.08 0.57 -15.64
CA THR A 22 13.01 -0.87 -15.89
C THR A 22 11.78 -1.46 -15.22
N VAL A 23 10.90 -2.08 -15.99
CA VAL A 23 9.77 -2.86 -15.46
C VAL A 23 10.14 -4.34 -15.40
N MET A 24 9.90 -4.97 -14.25
CA MET A 24 10.05 -6.42 -14.08
C MET A 24 8.69 -7.03 -13.80
N MET A 25 8.24 -7.91 -14.70
CA MET A 25 7.02 -8.70 -14.50
C MET A 25 7.41 -10.10 -14.03
N VAL A 26 7.10 -10.41 -12.76
CA VAL A 26 7.50 -11.66 -12.13
C VAL A 26 6.28 -12.57 -11.96
N ASP A 27 6.27 -13.70 -12.66
CA ASP A 27 5.30 -14.78 -12.40
C ASP A 27 5.73 -15.48 -11.11
N LEU A 28 5.02 -15.20 -10.02
CA LEU A 28 5.40 -15.68 -8.69
C LEU A 28 5.44 -17.20 -8.58
N ASP A 29 4.78 -17.95 -9.47
CA ASP A 29 4.76 -19.42 -9.42
C ASP A 29 5.77 -20.08 -10.35
N LYS A 30 6.19 -19.41 -11.43
CA LYS A 30 7.08 -19.98 -12.44
C LYS A 30 8.48 -19.37 -12.45
N ASP A 31 8.67 -18.21 -11.84
CA ASP A 31 9.98 -17.57 -11.81
C ASP A 31 11.01 -18.43 -11.04
N PRO A 32 12.13 -18.83 -11.65
CA PRO A 32 13.10 -19.73 -11.00
C PRO A 32 13.70 -19.14 -9.73
N ARG A 33 13.93 -17.83 -9.68
CA ARG A 33 14.51 -17.17 -8.51
C ARG A 33 13.50 -17.15 -7.36
N VAL A 34 12.23 -16.86 -7.65
CA VAL A 34 11.15 -16.93 -6.65
C VAL A 34 10.95 -18.37 -6.16
N GLN A 35 10.99 -19.37 -7.06
CA GLN A 35 10.90 -20.78 -6.66
C GLN A 35 12.05 -21.20 -5.74
N GLU A 36 13.27 -20.73 -5.98
CA GLU A 36 14.44 -21.01 -5.16
C GLU A 36 14.41 -20.27 -3.81
N LYS A 37 14.11 -18.96 -3.81
CA LYS A 37 14.23 -18.08 -2.64
C LYS A 37 12.98 -18.08 -1.76
N CYS A 38 11.81 -18.30 -2.34
CA CYS A 38 10.51 -18.24 -1.67
C CYS A 38 9.74 -19.57 -1.72
N PRO A 39 10.37 -20.75 -1.51
CA PRO A 39 9.73 -22.04 -1.75
C PRO A 39 8.59 -22.33 -0.75
N LYS A 40 8.65 -21.71 0.43
CA LYS A 40 7.71 -21.91 1.52
C LYS A 40 6.45 -21.04 1.38
N ASN A 41 6.56 -19.84 0.81
CA ASN A 41 5.42 -18.93 0.64
C ASN A 41 4.46 -19.45 -0.42
N LYS A 42 3.18 -19.60 -0.06
CA LYS A 42 2.12 -20.12 -0.93
C LYS A 42 1.04 -19.08 -1.20
N GLN A 43 0.77 -18.19 -0.24
CA GLN A 43 -0.21 -17.13 -0.40
C GLN A 43 0.34 -16.00 -1.28
N LEU A 44 -0.37 -15.67 -2.36
CA LEU A 44 0.03 -14.66 -3.36
C LEU A 44 0.50 -13.34 -2.71
N PHE A 45 -0.30 -12.80 -1.79
CA PHE A 45 -0.07 -11.52 -1.14
C PHE A 45 1.15 -11.49 -0.22
N PHE A 46 1.61 -12.64 0.27
CA PHE A 46 2.85 -12.73 1.06
C PHE A 46 4.05 -13.09 0.21
N LYS A 47 3.84 -13.97 -0.78
CA LYS A 47 4.87 -14.39 -1.74
C LYS A 47 5.42 -13.22 -2.54
N LYS A 48 4.59 -12.20 -2.86
CA LYS A 48 5.06 -10.97 -3.52
C LYS A 48 6.13 -10.22 -2.73
N HIS A 49 6.04 -10.17 -1.40
CA HIS A 49 7.02 -9.50 -0.54
C HIS A 49 8.34 -10.28 -0.47
N CYS A 50 8.27 -11.61 -0.41
CA CYS A 50 9.46 -12.45 -0.53
C CYS A 50 10.13 -12.31 -1.91
N ALA A 51 9.35 -12.27 -2.99
CA ALA A 51 9.88 -12.05 -4.34
C ALA A 51 10.54 -10.67 -4.46
N ALA A 52 9.89 -9.61 -3.95
CA ALA A 52 10.47 -8.27 -3.90
C ALA A 52 11.82 -8.28 -3.17
N ALA A 53 11.92 -8.96 -2.01
CA ALA A 53 13.20 -9.12 -1.30
C ALA A 53 14.27 -9.84 -2.14
N ALA A 54 13.89 -10.85 -2.93
CA ALA A 54 14.80 -11.61 -3.78
C ALA A 54 15.32 -10.81 -5.00
N TYR A 55 14.59 -9.79 -5.44
CA TYR A 55 14.99 -8.90 -6.54
C TYR A 55 15.57 -7.57 -6.08
N LEU A 56 15.42 -7.21 -4.80
CA LEU A 56 15.94 -5.96 -4.26
C LEU A 56 17.44 -5.75 -4.53
N PRO A 57 18.32 -6.79 -4.50
CA PRO A 57 19.74 -6.62 -4.83
C PRO A 57 20.03 -6.14 -6.26
N ASP A 58 19.08 -6.26 -7.19
CA ASP A 58 19.25 -5.92 -8.61
C ASP A 58 18.87 -4.46 -8.91
N ALA A 59 18.42 -3.70 -7.92
CA ALA A 59 17.97 -2.31 -8.09
C ALA A 59 18.48 -1.42 -6.95
N ASP A 60 18.77 -0.15 -7.22
CA ASP A 60 19.04 0.82 -6.14
C ASP A 60 17.75 1.15 -5.37
N TRP A 61 16.64 1.19 -6.12
CA TRP A 61 15.30 1.59 -5.70
C TRP A 61 14.27 0.66 -6.30
N MET A 62 13.31 0.22 -5.49
CA MET A 62 12.24 -0.67 -5.95
C MET A 62 10.87 -0.10 -5.59
N LEU A 63 10.02 0.06 -6.61
CA LEU A 63 8.60 0.31 -6.46
C LEU A 63 7.83 -0.98 -6.76
N VAL A 64 7.10 -1.50 -5.79
CA VAL A 64 6.22 -2.67 -5.96
C VAL A 64 4.80 -2.16 -6.21
N LEU A 65 4.21 -2.56 -7.34
CA LEU A 65 2.86 -2.15 -7.75
C LEU A 65 1.91 -3.33 -7.79
N ASP A 66 0.71 -3.14 -7.25
CA ASP A 66 -0.40 -4.07 -7.51
C ASP A 66 -0.90 -3.87 -8.95
N ALA A 67 -1.37 -4.95 -9.57
CA ALA A 67 -1.65 -4.99 -11.01
C ALA A 67 -2.82 -4.10 -11.46
N ASP A 68 -3.69 -3.68 -10.53
CA ASP A 68 -4.81 -2.76 -10.73
C ASP A 68 -4.48 -1.29 -10.37
N THR A 69 -3.18 -0.97 -10.23
CA THR A 69 -2.69 0.41 -10.15
C THR A 69 -2.33 0.92 -11.54
N GLY A 70 -2.99 1.99 -11.98
CA GLY A 70 -2.74 2.63 -13.27
C GLY A 70 -2.19 4.03 -13.13
N VAL A 71 -1.41 4.46 -14.12
CA VAL A 71 -0.93 5.85 -14.22
C VAL A 71 -2.06 6.69 -14.80
N VAL A 72 -2.44 7.78 -14.12
CA VAL A 72 -3.44 8.73 -14.62
C VAL A 72 -2.79 9.99 -15.18
N ASN A 73 -1.64 10.37 -14.65
CA ASN A 73 -0.92 11.58 -15.04
C ASN A 73 0.57 11.26 -15.29
N PRO A 74 1.02 11.25 -16.55
CA PRO A 74 2.41 10.94 -16.89
C PRO A 74 3.40 12.07 -16.59
N ASN A 75 2.94 13.25 -16.14
CA ASN A 75 3.82 14.39 -15.82
C ASN A 75 4.48 14.28 -14.45
N HIS A 76 4.65 13.06 -13.93
CA HIS A 76 5.32 12.79 -12.68
C HIS A 76 6.44 11.77 -12.85
N CYS A 77 7.41 11.87 -11.95
CA CYS A 77 8.50 10.93 -11.79
C CYS A 77 8.40 10.25 -10.43
N VAL A 78 8.73 8.95 -10.35
CA VAL A 78 8.69 8.19 -9.08
C VAL A 78 9.61 8.84 -8.02
N GLU A 79 10.68 9.50 -8.47
CA GLU A 79 11.64 10.23 -7.65
C GLU A 79 11.00 11.32 -6.79
N GLU A 80 9.82 11.84 -7.14
CA GLU A 80 9.08 12.81 -6.32
C GLU A 80 8.67 12.25 -4.94
N TRP A 81 8.54 10.92 -4.85
CA TRP A 81 8.19 10.22 -3.61
C TRP A 81 9.33 9.40 -3.02
N ILE A 82 10.54 9.58 -3.54
CA ILE A 82 11.75 8.99 -3.00
C ILE A 82 12.36 9.93 -1.95
N ASP A 83 12.63 9.38 -0.77
CA ASP A 83 13.29 9.95 0.39
C ASP A 83 14.49 9.08 0.80
N ASP A 84 15.69 9.61 0.50
CA ASP A 84 16.96 8.95 0.76
C ASP A 84 17.18 8.48 2.20
N ARG A 85 16.41 9.01 3.15
CA ARG A 85 16.54 8.70 4.57
C ARG A 85 15.88 7.39 4.97
N VAL A 86 14.97 6.81 4.18
CA VAL A 86 13.91 5.92 4.74
C VAL A 86 13.29 4.90 3.80
N ASP A 87 13.58 4.92 2.51
CA ASP A 87 12.88 4.01 1.61
C ASP A 87 13.51 2.63 1.51
N VAL A 88 12.76 1.69 0.90
CA VAL A 88 13.20 0.32 0.61
C VAL A 88 14.25 0.33 -0.50
N LYS A 89 15.43 0.77 -0.11
CA LYS A 89 16.67 0.70 -0.88
C LYS A 89 17.25 -0.70 -0.76
N ASN A 90 18.08 -1.06 -1.72
CA ASN A 90 18.98 -2.19 -1.58
C ASN A 90 19.93 -2.00 -0.38
N SER A 91 19.47 -2.53 0.75
CA SER A 91 20.05 -2.38 2.06
C SER A 91 19.65 -3.59 2.89
N GLU A 92 20.45 -3.90 3.90
CA GLU A 92 20.12 -4.97 4.85
C GLU A 92 18.76 -4.73 5.52
N PHE A 93 18.44 -3.46 5.85
CA PHE A 93 17.14 -3.08 6.38
C PHE A 93 16.00 -3.42 5.40
N GLY A 94 16.08 -2.95 4.15
CA GLY A 94 15.03 -3.15 3.15
C GLY A 94 14.78 -4.63 2.83
N ALA A 95 15.86 -5.41 2.69
CA ALA A 95 15.79 -6.85 2.45
C ALA A 95 15.13 -7.58 3.63
N ASN A 96 15.53 -7.27 4.86
CA ASN A 96 14.95 -7.88 6.06
C ASN A 96 13.49 -7.45 6.27
N PHE A 97 13.16 -6.19 6.02
CA PHE A 97 11.78 -5.68 6.13
C PHE A 97 10.83 -6.43 5.18
N LEU A 98 11.19 -6.56 3.90
CA LEU A 98 10.39 -7.26 2.90
C LEU A 98 10.29 -8.77 3.19
N LYS A 99 11.42 -9.39 3.53
CA LYS A 99 11.47 -10.82 3.85
C LYS A 99 10.57 -11.15 5.03
N SER A 100 10.70 -10.41 6.13
CA SER A 100 9.89 -10.65 7.32
C SER A 100 8.42 -10.30 7.10
N TRP A 101 8.09 -9.33 6.24
CA TRP A 101 6.70 -9.10 5.82
C TRP A 101 6.13 -10.35 5.13
N GLY A 102 6.89 -10.99 4.24
CA GLY A 102 6.51 -12.27 3.62
C GLY A 102 6.40 -13.44 4.62
N GLU A 103 7.20 -13.46 5.68
CA GLU A 103 7.18 -14.53 6.69
C GLU A 103 5.94 -14.50 7.60
N TRP A 104 5.23 -13.37 7.66
CA TRP A 104 3.96 -13.29 8.39
C TRP A 104 2.86 -14.21 7.83
N GLU A 105 3.03 -14.75 6.62
CA GLU A 105 2.17 -15.81 6.09
C GLU A 105 1.97 -16.94 7.12
N PHE A 106 3.01 -17.23 7.91
CA PHE A 106 3.05 -18.33 8.86
C PHE A 106 2.70 -17.93 10.31
N ILE A 107 2.49 -16.63 10.57
CA ILE A 107 2.32 -16.05 11.92
C ILE A 107 0.96 -15.38 12.08
N GLN A 108 0.36 -14.91 10.98
CA GLN A 108 -0.94 -14.23 11.01
C GLN A 108 -2.07 -15.11 11.60
N PRO A 109 -3.09 -14.51 12.23
CA PRO A 109 -4.27 -15.24 12.67
C PRO A 109 -5.04 -15.89 11.51
N ILE A 110 -5.71 -17.00 11.79
CA ILE A 110 -6.52 -17.75 10.79
C ILE A 110 -7.88 -17.06 10.54
N ASN A 111 -8.35 -16.27 11.49
CA ASN A 111 -9.58 -15.47 11.47
C ASN A 111 -9.39 -14.16 10.65
N TRP A 112 -10.20 -13.12 10.91
CA TRP A 112 -10.18 -11.86 10.16
C TRP A 112 -8.82 -11.15 10.27
N ASN A 113 -7.91 -11.49 9.35
CA ASN A 113 -6.52 -11.06 9.40
C ASN A 113 -6.22 -9.86 8.49
N GLY A 114 -6.98 -9.67 7.41
CA GLY A 114 -6.74 -8.58 6.44
C GLY A 114 -5.56 -8.84 5.50
N GLY A 115 -5.05 -10.07 5.43
CA GLY A 115 -3.92 -10.46 4.58
C GLY A 115 -2.63 -9.70 4.88
N ASP A 116 -1.85 -9.44 3.84
CA ASP A 116 -0.57 -8.73 3.94
C ASP A 116 -0.74 -7.29 4.44
N ASN A 117 -1.82 -6.62 4.05
CA ASN A 117 -2.16 -5.27 4.51
C ASN A 117 -2.52 -5.21 6.01
N GLY A 118 -3.20 -6.24 6.50
CA GLY A 118 -3.51 -6.37 7.93
C GLY A 118 -2.25 -6.60 8.75
N VAL A 119 -1.42 -7.55 8.33
CA VAL A 119 -0.08 -7.79 8.89
C VAL A 119 0.78 -6.53 8.94
N LEU A 120 0.77 -5.73 7.86
CA LEU A 120 1.66 -4.59 7.68
C LEU A 120 1.58 -3.59 8.84
N GLN A 121 0.41 -3.42 9.45
CA GLN A 121 0.24 -2.50 10.58
C GLN A 121 1.18 -2.90 11.73
N LEU A 122 1.03 -4.12 12.25
CA LEU A 122 1.83 -4.61 13.37
C LEU A 122 3.31 -4.79 13.00
N HIS A 123 3.58 -5.19 11.75
CA HIS A 123 4.93 -5.26 11.22
C HIS A 123 5.65 -3.91 11.31
N ILE A 124 5.04 -2.84 10.80
CA ILE A 124 5.61 -1.48 10.90
C ILE A 124 5.83 -1.09 12.35
N LEU A 125 4.85 -1.30 13.25
CA LEU A 125 4.97 -0.95 14.66
C LEU A 125 6.20 -1.61 15.31
N LYS A 126 6.34 -2.92 15.15
CA LYS A 126 7.46 -3.68 15.72
C LYS A 126 8.82 -3.26 15.14
N TYR A 127 8.87 -2.87 13.87
CA TYR A 127 10.12 -2.44 13.23
C TYR A 127 10.54 -1.03 13.65
N VAL A 128 9.59 -0.10 13.72
CA VAL A 128 9.89 1.32 13.96
C VAL A 128 9.98 1.66 15.45
N LEU A 129 9.23 0.94 16.29
CA LEU A 129 9.14 1.13 17.73
C LEU A 129 9.26 -0.23 18.47
N PRO A 130 10.41 -0.91 18.41
CA PRO A 130 10.59 -2.20 19.10
C PRO A 130 10.40 -2.11 20.62
N GLY A 131 10.63 -0.93 21.22
CA GLY A 131 10.39 -0.68 22.63
C GLY A 131 8.92 -0.59 23.04
N ALA A 132 7.99 -0.43 22.10
CA ALA A 132 6.54 -0.44 22.35
C ALA A 132 6.00 -1.88 22.37
N SER A 133 6.68 -2.76 23.12
CA SER A 133 6.42 -4.21 23.14
C SER A 133 5.03 -4.51 23.67
N GLN A 134 4.64 -3.87 24.76
CA GLN A 134 3.33 -4.06 25.38
C GLN A 134 2.18 -3.54 24.50
N GLU A 135 2.34 -2.39 23.83
CA GLU A 135 1.36 -1.89 22.87
C GLU A 135 1.23 -2.83 21.67
N ALA A 136 2.36 -3.33 21.16
CA ALA A 136 2.35 -4.30 20.07
C ALA A 136 1.65 -5.62 20.48
N GLU A 137 1.88 -6.11 21.69
CA GLU A 137 1.20 -7.29 22.23
C GLU A 137 -0.31 -7.07 22.40
N ASN A 138 -0.70 -5.93 22.98
CA ASN A 138 -2.10 -5.53 23.14
C ASN A 138 -2.82 -5.44 21.78
N CYS A 139 -2.22 -4.78 20.79
CA CYS A 139 -2.80 -4.75 19.44
C CYS A 139 -2.86 -6.14 18.79
N ASN A 140 -1.83 -6.97 19.00
CA ASN A 140 -1.80 -8.33 18.50
C ASN A 140 -2.91 -9.21 19.11
N GLU A 141 -3.21 -9.04 20.40
CA GLU A 141 -4.31 -9.72 21.08
C GLU A 141 -5.66 -9.31 20.49
N ILE A 142 -5.91 -8.01 20.29
CA ILE A 142 -7.13 -7.53 19.61
C ILE A 142 -7.27 -8.19 18.24
N TRP A 143 -6.17 -8.26 17.48
CA TRP A 143 -6.17 -8.84 16.14
C TRP A 143 -6.48 -10.33 16.14
N HIS A 144 -5.85 -11.11 17.03
CA HIS A 144 -6.10 -12.55 17.15
C HIS A 144 -7.52 -12.87 17.62
N ASN A 145 -8.16 -11.94 18.33
CA ASN A 145 -9.54 -12.08 18.78
C ASN A 145 -10.59 -11.50 17.81
N ALA A 146 -10.18 -10.90 16.67
CA ALA A 146 -11.09 -10.29 15.71
C ALA A 146 -11.97 -11.32 14.99
N LYS A 147 -13.29 -11.07 14.94
CA LYS A 147 -14.28 -12.02 14.38
C LYS A 147 -14.96 -11.51 13.11
N ASP A 148 -14.82 -10.22 12.84
CA ASP A 148 -15.47 -9.49 11.77
C ASP A 148 -14.65 -8.24 11.41
N TYR A 149 -15.13 -7.51 10.40
CA TYR A 149 -14.53 -6.25 9.97
C TYR A 149 -14.45 -5.21 11.11
N ASP A 150 -15.49 -5.12 11.94
CA ASP A 150 -15.58 -4.10 12.98
C ASP A 150 -14.52 -4.30 14.08
N THR A 151 -14.36 -5.54 14.53
CA THR A 151 -13.35 -5.92 15.52
C THR A 151 -11.94 -5.94 14.91
N TYR A 152 -11.78 -6.26 13.63
CA TYR A 152 -10.52 -6.10 12.91
C TYR A 152 -10.09 -4.62 12.82
N MET A 153 -11.03 -3.71 12.60
CA MET A 153 -10.71 -2.28 12.58
C MET A 153 -10.28 -1.75 13.96
N ALA A 154 -10.66 -2.40 15.06
CA ALA A 154 -10.13 -2.09 16.39
C ALA A 154 -8.64 -2.36 16.48
N TYR A 155 -8.16 -3.46 15.90
CA TYR A 155 -6.73 -3.73 15.76
C TYR A 155 -6.02 -2.64 14.93
N VAL A 156 -6.59 -2.28 13.77
CA VAL A 156 -6.00 -1.24 12.91
C VAL A 156 -5.92 0.10 13.66
N SER A 157 -6.97 0.46 14.42
CA SER A 157 -6.97 1.66 15.27
C SER A 157 -5.95 1.58 16.40
N CYS A 158 -5.80 0.42 17.05
CA CYS A 158 -4.81 0.19 18.11
C CYS A 158 -3.39 0.51 17.62
N VAL A 159 -2.99 -0.09 16.49
CA VAL A 159 -1.66 0.15 15.93
C VAL A 159 -1.46 1.61 15.52
N LYS A 160 -2.48 2.24 14.93
CA LYS A 160 -2.42 3.67 14.57
C LYS A 160 -2.26 4.57 15.79
N GLN A 161 -2.89 4.22 16.92
CA GLN A 161 -2.71 4.95 18.18
C GLN A 161 -1.28 4.79 18.70
N ALA A 162 -0.72 3.58 18.69
CA ALA A 162 0.66 3.32 19.13
C ALA A 162 1.72 4.03 18.26
N LEU A 163 1.54 4.04 16.92
CA LEU A 163 2.42 4.78 16.01
C LEU A 163 2.31 6.30 16.14
N GLY A 164 1.13 6.78 16.54
CA GLY A 164 0.83 8.20 16.70
C GLY A 164 0.95 9.02 15.41
N ALA A 165 1.39 10.28 15.56
CA ALA A 165 1.54 11.22 14.46
C ALA A 165 2.88 11.09 13.70
N THR A 166 3.78 10.24 14.17
CA THR A 166 5.10 10.05 13.54
C THR A 166 4.94 9.42 12.16
N ARG A 167 5.71 9.96 11.20
CA ARG A 167 5.65 9.56 9.79
C ARG A 167 7.01 9.29 9.18
N LEU A 168 8.09 9.60 9.91
CA LEU A 168 9.46 9.46 9.44
C LEU A 168 10.28 8.82 10.55
N TRP A 169 10.83 7.65 10.26
CA TRP A 169 11.83 6.97 11.09
C TRP A 169 13.10 6.85 10.28
N PRO A 170 14.06 7.78 10.43
CA PRO A 170 15.31 7.77 9.67
C PRO A 170 16.03 6.42 9.73
N GLY A 171 16.55 5.98 8.59
CA GLY A 171 17.15 4.67 8.38
C GLY A 171 16.16 3.51 8.30
N LYS A 172 14.85 3.77 8.43
CA LYS A 172 13.81 2.73 8.45
C LYS A 172 12.71 2.98 7.42
N VAL A 173 11.69 3.77 7.75
CA VAL A 173 10.49 3.89 6.92
C VAL A 173 9.90 5.30 6.97
N ARG A 174 9.23 5.70 5.89
CA ARG A 174 8.34 6.86 5.83
C ARG A 174 6.94 6.44 5.47
N ILE A 175 5.98 7.04 6.14
CA ILE A 175 4.55 6.89 5.85
C ILE A 175 4.05 8.24 5.36
N TYR A 176 3.61 8.31 4.11
CA TYR A 176 3.03 9.54 3.57
C TYR A 176 1.68 9.85 4.23
N ARG A 177 1.31 11.13 4.25
CA ARG A 177 -0.08 11.50 4.56
C ARG A 177 -0.99 10.88 3.50
N ARG A 178 -2.24 10.59 3.87
CA ARG A 178 -3.25 10.10 2.91
C ARG A 178 -3.34 11.06 1.73
N ALA A 179 -3.43 10.51 0.52
CA ALA A 179 -3.42 11.27 -0.74
C ALA A 179 -2.15 12.13 -0.99
N HIS A 180 -1.02 11.84 -0.35
CA HIS A 180 0.27 12.49 -0.64
C HIS A 180 1.34 11.51 -1.15
N GLY A 181 1.02 10.21 -1.27
CA GLY A 181 1.88 9.23 -1.93
C GLY A 181 1.71 9.26 -3.45
N TRP A 182 2.43 8.38 -4.14
CA TRP A 182 2.36 8.22 -5.61
C TRP A 182 1.02 7.65 -6.11
N VAL A 183 0.21 7.10 -5.20
CA VAL A 183 -1.06 6.45 -5.51
C VAL A 183 -2.13 6.80 -4.50
N ARG A 184 -3.37 6.92 -4.97
CA ARG A 184 -4.58 6.91 -4.13
C ARG A 184 -5.65 6.03 -4.75
N ASP A 185 -6.59 5.57 -3.94
CA ASP A 185 -7.76 4.85 -4.44
C ASP A 185 -8.62 5.77 -5.32
N GLY A 186 -8.84 5.34 -6.56
CA GLY A 186 -9.58 6.12 -7.56
C GLY A 186 -11.06 6.29 -7.21
N PHE A 187 -11.67 5.26 -6.61
CA PHE A 187 -13.10 5.28 -6.25
C PHE A 187 -13.47 6.41 -5.27
N ILE A 188 -12.52 6.90 -4.46
CA ILE A 188 -12.76 7.96 -3.46
C ILE A 188 -13.21 9.26 -4.13
N THR A 189 -12.74 9.50 -5.36
CA THR A 189 -13.06 10.71 -6.13
C THR A 189 -13.70 10.38 -7.47
N SER A 190 -14.34 9.21 -7.58
CA SER A 190 -14.90 8.68 -8.82
C SER A 190 -13.92 8.80 -10.01
N ASP A 191 -12.66 8.43 -9.78
CA ASP A 191 -11.54 8.52 -10.72
C ASP A 191 -11.25 9.91 -11.33
N LYS A 192 -11.83 10.99 -10.76
CA LYS A 192 -11.35 12.35 -11.04
C LYS A 192 -9.93 12.49 -10.54
N TRP A 193 -9.13 13.32 -11.17
CA TRP A 193 -7.73 13.55 -10.82
C TRP A 193 -7.32 15.01 -11.07
N CYS A 194 -6.21 15.43 -10.47
CA CYS A 194 -5.63 16.77 -10.63
C CYS A 194 -4.13 16.69 -10.91
N ASP A 195 -3.49 17.83 -11.18
CA ASP A 195 -2.05 17.91 -11.52
C ASP A 195 -1.08 17.39 -10.43
N ALA A 196 -1.57 17.11 -9.21
CA ALA A 196 -0.79 16.52 -8.13
C ALA A 196 -0.91 14.98 -8.04
N ASP A 197 -1.88 14.39 -8.76
CA ASP A 197 -2.08 12.95 -8.79
C ASP A 197 -1.15 12.31 -9.81
N PHE A 198 -0.60 11.14 -9.48
CA PHE A 198 0.23 10.35 -10.40
C PHE A 198 -0.47 9.06 -10.83
N MET A 199 -0.75 8.17 -9.86
CA MET A 199 -1.42 6.89 -10.10
C MET A 199 -2.75 6.79 -9.34
N LEU A 200 -3.70 6.06 -9.92
CA LEU A 200 -4.92 5.65 -9.24
C LEU A 200 -4.95 4.13 -9.10
N HIS A 201 -5.36 3.68 -7.93
CA HIS A 201 -5.54 2.26 -7.60
C HIS A 201 -7.01 1.85 -7.75
N GLY A 202 -7.23 0.57 -8.06
CA GLY A 202 -8.55 -0.06 -8.13
C GLY A 202 -9.11 -0.18 -9.55
N TRP A 203 -8.29 -0.04 -10.59
CA TRP A 203 -8.72 -0.20 -11.97
C TRP A 203 -8.76 -1.67 -12.37
N LYS A 204 -9.89 -2.32 -12.08
CA LYS A 204 -10.02 -3.78 -12.17
C LYS A 204 -10.39 -4.32 -13.56
N LEU A 205 -10.91 -3.46 -14.42
CA LEU A 205 -11.61 -3.84 -15.65
C LEU A 205 -10.67 -4.05 -16.84
N GLN A 206 -11.17 -4.79 -17.83
CA GLN A 206 -10.44 -5.03 -19.08
C GLN A 206 -10.64 -3.89 -20.06
N THR A 207 -11.83 -3.30 -20.02
CA THR A 207 -12.25 -2.26 -20.96
C THR A 207 -12.73 -1.03 -20.22
N VAL A 208 -12.38 0.14 -20.73
CA VAL A 208 -12.93 1.41 -20.28
C VAL A 208 -14.44 1.43 -20.51
N GLY A 209 -15.21 1.82 -19.49
CA GLY A 209 -16.67 1.87 -19.53
C GLY A 209 -17.37 0.52 -19.31
N GLU A 210 -16.62 -0.57 -19.08
CA GLU A 210 -17.19 -1.84 -18.61
C GLU A 210 -17.86 -1.62 -17.24
N ASP A 211 -18.95 -2.34 -16.95
CA ASP A 211 -19.71 -2.25 -15.68
C ASP A 211 -20.07 -0.81 -15.23
N ASP A 212 -20.41 0.08 -16.18
CA ASP A 212 -20.72 1.49 -15.95
C ASP A 212 -19.58 2.27 -15.24
N TRP A 213 -18.35 1.77 -15.32
CA TRP A 213 -17.19 2.42 -14.70
C TRP A 213 -16.86 3.75 -15.36
N GLU A 214 -16.96 4.83 -14.60
CA GLU A 214 -16.58 6.17 -15.03
C GLU A 214 -15.06 6.39 -15.00
N SER A 215 -14.35 5.76 -15.93
CA SER A 215 -12.89 5.87 -16.13
C SER A 215 -12.41 7.31 -16.34
N PRO A 216 -11.11 7.62 -16.09
CA PRO A 216 -10.52 8.89 -16.51
C PRO A 216 -10.24 8.98 -18.02
N PHE A 217 -10.31 7.87 -18.76
CA PHE A 217 -10.01 7.81 -20.20
C PHE A 217 -11.27 7.60 -21.03
N LYS A 218 -11.25 8.05 -22.29
CA LYS A 218 -12.38 7.84 -23.23
C LYS A 218 -12.47 6.40 -23.72
N GLN A 219 -11.34 5.71 -23.77
CA GLN A 219 -11.18 4.34 -24.23
C GLN A 219 -9.87 3.78 -23.66
N ASN A 220 -9.65 2.47 -23.82
CA ASN A 220 -8.36 1.86 -23.49
C ASN A 220 -7.22 2.59 -24.18
N LEU A 221 -6.14 2.86 -23.44
CA LEU A 221 -4.92 3.42 -24.01
C LEU A 221 -4.28 2.42 -24.98
N ASP A 222 -3.67 2.97 -26.02
CA ASP A 222 -2.89 2.22 -27.01
C ASP A 222 -1.41 2.51 -26.80
N PRO A 223 -0.65 1.61 -26.15
CA PRO A 223 0.77 1.83 -25.85
C PRO A 223 1.64 2.10 -27.08
N THR A 224 1.18 1.78 -28.29
CA THR A 224 1.92 2.07 -29.54
C THR A 224 1.87 3.55 -29.93
N LYS A 225 0.90 4.31 -29.39
CA LYS A 225 0.76 5.76 -29.60
C LYS A 225 1.41 6.60 -28.50
N CYS A 226 1.89 5.94 -27.46
CA CYS A 226 2.49 6.58 -26.31
C CYS A 226 3.97 6.94 -26.55
N GLY A 227 4.43 7.97 -25.84
CA GLY A 227 5.80 8.47 -25.97
C GLY A 227 6.11 9.51 -24.91
N THR A 228 7.08 10.38 -25.19
CA THR A 228 7.46 11.48 -24.28
C THR A 228 6.31 12.45 -24.04
N GLY A 229 6.10 12.87 -22.79
CA GLY A 229 5.05 13.81 -22.41
C GLY A 229 3.65 13.21 -22.50
N LEU A 230 2.69 13.97 -23.04
CA LEU A 230 1.27 13.59 -23.09
C LEU A 230 0.86 12.80 -24.36
N SER A 231 1.82 12.32 -25.15
CA SER A 231 1.53 11.55 -26.36
C SER A 231 0.80 10.25 -26.04
N GLY A 232 -0.30 9.97 -26.75
CA GLY A 232 -1.08 8.74 -26.62
C GLY A 232 -2.11 8.72 -25.49
N TRP A 233 -2.09 9.73 -24.63
CA TRP A 233 -3.04 9.86 -23.52
C TRP A 233 -4.35 10.49 -23.99
N ASP A 234 -5.48 9.85 -23.70
CA ASP A 234 -6.81 10.27 -24.15
C ASP A 234 -7.81 10.35 -22.99
N TRP A 235 -7.67 11.41 -22.19
CA TRP A 235 -8.52 11.68 -21.04
C TRP A 235 -9.93 12.16 -21.41
N ILE A 236 -10.87 11.88 -20.52
CA ILE A 236 -12.15 12.58 -20.42
C ILE A 236 -11.88 13.94 -19.76
N PRO A 237 -12.11 15.09 -20.43
CA PRO A 237 -11.77 16.41 -19.88
C PRO A 237 -12.39 16.68 -18.51
N GLU A 238 -13.60 16.19 -18.26
CA GLU A 238 -14.35 16.39 -17.00
C GLU A 238 -13.77 15.61 -15.82
N LYS A 239 -12.90 14.63 -16.08
CA LYS A 239 -12.20 13.85 -15.04
C LYS A 239 -10.93 14.54 -14.57
N HIS A 240 -10.35 15.45 -15.36
CA HIS A 240 -9.25 16.32 -14.92
C HIS A 240 -9.83 17.58 -14.28
N VAL A 241 -9.65 17.71 -12.96
CA VAL A 241 -10.29 18.75 -12.15
C VAL A 241 -9.26 19.53 -11.34
N ASN A 242 -9.67 20.71 -10.84
CA ASN A 242 -8.85 21.48 -9.91
C ASN A 242 -8.64 20.70 -8.60
N ALA A 243 -7.47 20.88 -7.98
CA ALA A 243 -7.14 20.27 -6.68
C ALA A 243 -8.15 20.61 -5.55
N SER A 244 -8.89 21.72 -5.68
CA SER A 244 -9.97 22.05 -4.73
C SER A 244 -11.12 21.04 -4.76
N VAL A 245 -11.47 20.51 -5.94
CA VAL A 245 -12.53 19.48 -6.09
C VAL A 245 -12.08 18.19 -5.41
N ILE A 246 -10.85 17.74 -5.68
CA ILE A 246 -10.26 16.57 -5.04
C ILE A 246 -10.25 16.73 -3.51
N ARG A 247 -9.85 17.90 -3.00
CA ARG A 247 -9.86 18.19 -1.56
C ARG A 247 -11.25 18.11 -0.94
N GLU A 248 -12.28 18.62 -1.63
CA GLU A 248 -13.66 18.58 -1.14
C GLU A 248 -14.21 17.15 -1.07
N GLU A 249 -13.95 16.33 -2.09
CA GLU A 249 -14.35 14.92 -2.13
C GLU A 249 -13.62 14.08 -1.08
N LEU A 250 -12.31 14.27 -0.93
CA LEU A 250 -11.52 13.65 0.13
C LEU A 250 -12.07 14.02 1.52
N ALA A 251 -12.37 15.30 1.77
CA ALA A 251 -12.91 15.74 3.04
C ALA A 251 -14.33 15.18 3.30
N ALA A 252 -15.14 15.03 2.26
CA ALA A 252 -16.46 14.39 2.37
C ALA A 252 -16.33 12.90 2.71
N PHE A 253 -15.43 12.19 2.04
CA PHE A 253 -15.13 10.79 2.33
C PHE A 253 -14.59 10.60 3.76
N GLU A 254 -13.66 11.46 4.21
CA GLU A 254 -13.13 11.42 5.57
C GLU A 254 -14.22 11.60 6.63
N ARG A 255 -15.16 12.53 6.43
CA ARG A 255 -16.32 12.71 7.33
C ARG A 255 -17.20 11.48 7.36
N SER A 256 -17.57 10.96 6.19
CA SER A 256 -18.41 9.77 6.07
C SER A 256 -17.75 8.53 6.71
N ALA A 257 -16.46 8.32 6.44
CA ALA A 257 -15.67 7.25 7.04
C ALA A 257 -15.59 7.40 8.56
N GLY A 258 -15.45 8.62 9.09
CA GLY A 258 -15.50 8.88 10.53
C GLY A 258 -16.85 8.56 11.17
N GLU A 259 -17.95 8.96 10.54
CA GLU A 259 -19.32 8.70 11.01
C GLU A 259 -19.66 7.21 11.02
N THR A 260 -19.19 6.48 10.02
CA THR A 260 -19.44 5.04 9.83
C THR A 260 -18.35 4.14 10.41
N HIS A 261 -17.28 4.71 10.98
CA HIS A 261 -16.15 3.94 11.51
C HIS A 261 -16.62 2.94 12.57
N PRO A 262 -16.19 1.67 12.56
CA PRO A 262 -16.68 0.67 13.51
C PRO A 262 -16.57 1.11 14.98
N LYS A 263 -17.60 0.85 15.79
CA LYS A 263 -17.61 1.26 17.21
C LYS A 263 -16.42 0.72 18.00
N PRO A 264 -16.05 -0.58 17.91
CA PRO A 264 -14.87 -1.10 18.62
C PRO A 264 -13.56 -0.40 18.22
N ALA A 265 -13.52 0.18 17.02
CA ALA A 265 -12.36 0.88 16.48
C ALA A 265 -12.24 2.34 16.93
N ARG A 266 -13.16 2.83 17.74
CA ARG A 266 -13.14 4.20 18.30
C ARG A 266 -12.59 4.25 19.73
N ASP A 267 -12.38 3.09 20.35
CA ASP A 267 -11.87 3.01 21.72
C ASP A 267 -10.41 3.46 21.80
N LEU A 268 -10.07 4.13 22.91
CA LEU A 268 -8.70 4.53 23.21
C LEU A 268 -7.98 3.36 23.88
N MET A 269 -6.94 2.85 23.24
CA MET A 269 -6.29 1.60 23.66
C MET A 269 -5.74 1.68 25.09
N TYR A 270 -5.13 2.81 25.47
CA TYR A 270 -4.61 3.02 26.83
C TYR A 270 -5.69 3.17 27.91
N LEU A 271 -6.97 3.22 27.54
CA LEU A 271 -8.11 3.19 28.48
C LEU A 271 -8.76 1.80 28.57
N THR A 272 -8.53 0.93 27.59
CA THR A 272 -9.23 -0.36 27.49
C THR A 272 -8.33 -1.56 27.78
N MET A 273 -7.01 -1.39 27.75
CA MET A 273 -6.05 -2.46 28.00
C MET A 273 -5.02 -2.08 29.07
N PRO A 274 -4.45 -3.05 29.78
CA PRO A 274 -3.36 -2.79 30.72
C PRO A 274 -2.13 -2.28 29.96
N ASP A 275 -1.59 -1.17 30.44
CA ASP A 275 -0.29 -0.67 30.03
C ASP A 275 0.79 -1.38 30.87
N VAL A 276 1.04 -0.93 32.10
CA VAL A 276 2.08 -1.52 32.97
C VAL A 276 1.67 -2.80 33.71
N GLY A 277 0.37 -3.10 33.77
CA GLY A 277 -0.17 -4.12 34.68
C GLY A 277 0.29 -5.56 34.38
N ILE A 278 0.70 -5.83 33.14
CA ILE A 278 1.14 -7.16 32.67
C ILE A 278 2.63 -7.37 32.94
N CYS A 279 3.43 -6.32 32.78
CA CYS A 279 4.88 -6.41 32.76
C CYS A 279 5.59 -5.89 34.02
N TYR A 280 4.89 -5.19 34.93
CA TYR A 280 5.50 -4.61 36.12
C TYR A 280 6.22 -5.64 37.02
N PRO A 281 7.43 -5.34 37.54
CA PRO A 281 8.20 -4.09 37.41
C PRO A 281 9.19 -4.07 36.22
N ASN A 282 9.10 -5.02 35.29
CA ASN A 282 10.13 -5.29 34.28
C ASN A 282 9.65 -4.97 32.84
N CYS A 283 8.83 -3.94 32.66
CA CYS A 283 8.29 -3.56 31.35
C CYS A 283 9.36 -3.23 30.31
N ASP A 284 10.50 -2.71 30.76
CA ASP A 284 11.62 -2.31 29.91
C ASP A 284 12.73 -3.37 29.81
N LYS A 285 12.44 -4.65 30.12
CA LYS A 285 13.48 -5.68 30.14
C LYS A 285 14.08 -5.98 28.77
N ASP A 286 13.28 -5.81 27.72
CA ASP A 286 13.63 -6.16 26.34
C ASP A 286 13.74 -4.91 25.42
N THR A 287 13.79 -3.70 26.00
CA THR A 287 13.84 -2.41 25.28
C THR A 287 15.25 -1.82 25.15
#